data_AF-A0A2Z5X2B3-F1
#
_entry.id   AF-A0A2Z5X2B3-F1
#
_cell.length_a   1.000
_cell.length_b   1.000
_cell.length_c   1.000
_cell.angle_alpha   90.00
_cell.angle_beta   90.00
_cell.angle_gamma   90.00
#
_symmetry.space_group_name_H-M   'P 1'
#
loop_
_entity.id
_entity.type
_entity.pdbx_description
1 polymer ?
#
loop_
_entity_poly.entity_id
_entity_poly.type
_entity_poly.pdbx_seq_one_letter_code
_entity_poly.pdbx_strand_id
1 'polypeptide(L)'
;MDRVNWEQIKSKYKLGEFVLGKVEFHAPFGIFIKIDESLVKGLIKIPDFLDEGVISTEMYPEIGSIIGAVVVGYNEINCQEIYLNAKPSILHKALVPLKLPTLATS
;
A
#
# COMPACT_ATOMS: atom_id res chain seq x y z
N MET A 1 -20.84 16.63 -6.83
CA MET A 1 -19.55 17.36 -6.94
C MET A 1 -18.66 16.80 -5.86
N ASP A 2 -18.20 15.59 -6.09
CA ASP A 2 -17.46 14.78 -5.13
C ASP A 2 -16.00 15.20 -5.21
N ARG A 3 -15.72 16.39 -4.66
CA ARG A 3 -14.35 16.88 -4.49
C ARG A 3 -13.71 16.01 -3.41
N VAL A 4 -13.20 14.86 -3.82
CA VAL A 4 -12.26 14.08 -3.02
C VAL A 4 -11.14 15.05 -2.63
N ASN A 5 -11.10 15.42 -1.36
CA ASN A 5 -10.13 16.38 -0.86
C ASN A 5 -8.78 15.65 -0.76
N TRP A 6 -8.08 15.53 -1.88
CA TRP A 6 -6.80 14.83 -2.00
C TRP A 6 -5.79 15.29 -0.94
N GLU A 7 -5.88 16.56 -0.53
CA GLU A 7 -5.11 17.12 0.58
C GLU A 7 -5.39 16.44 1.92
N GLN A 8 -6.66 16.11 2.23
CA GLN A 8 -6.99 15.33 3.43
C GLN A 8 -6.43 13.90 3.33
N ILE A 9 -6.42 13.31 2.15
CA ILE A 9 -5.89 11.96 1.94
C ILE A 9 -4.38 11.95 2.13
N LYS A 10 -3.65 12.90 1.54
CA LYS A 10 -2.21 13.08 1.79
C LYS A 10 -1.90 13.36 3.26
N SER A 11 -2.81 14.02 3.98
CA SER A 11 -2.66 14.30 5.41
C SER A 11 -2.94 13.06 6.28
N LYS A 12 -3.93 12.25 5.89
CA LYS A 12 -4.36 11.03 6.59
C LYS A 12 -3.42 9.84 6.33
N TYR A 13 -2.87 9.74 5.11
CA TYR A 13 -2.00 8.65 4.68
C TYR A 13 -0.64 9.21 4.29
N LYS A 14 0.33 9.16 5.22
CA LYS A 14 1.69 9.62 4.96
C LYS A 14 2.54 8.52 4.32
N LEU A 15 3.54 8.91 3.54
CA LEU A 15 4.55 7.97 3.04
C LEU A 15 5.24 7.26 4.21
N GLY A 16 5.33 5.93 4.16
CA GLY A 16 5.88 5.08 5.21
C GLY A 16 4.88 4.73 6.32
N GLU A 17 3.65 5.22 6.26
CA GLU A 17 2.62 4.89 7.24
C GLU A 17 2.01 3.51 6.96
N PHE A 18 1.78 2.76 8.03
CA PHE A 18 1.08 1.49 8.00
C PHE A 18 -0.43 1.70 7.93
N VAL A 19 -1.07 1.06 6.96
CA VAL A 19 -2.51 1.10 6.70
C VAL A 19 -3.08 -0.30 6.62
N LEU A 20 -4.34 -0.44 7.01
CA LEU A 20 -5.12 -1.67 6.85
C LEU A 20 -6.14 -1.45 5.75
N GLY A 21 -6.24 -2.40 4.82
CA GLY A 21 -7.25 -2.35 3.76
C GLY A 21 -7.87 -3.70 3.48
N LYS A 22 -9.11 -3.68 3.01
CA LYS A 22 -9.88 -4.87 2.65
C LYS A 22 -9.73 -5.19 1.17
N VAL A 23 -9.40 -6.42 0.84
CA VAL A 23 -9.26 -6.85 -0.57
C VAL A 23 -10.61 -6.73 -1.29
N GLU A 24 -10.64 -5.95 -2.37
CA GLU A 24 -11.84 -5.70 -3.19
C GLU A 24 -11.77 -6.50 -4.50
N PHE A 25 -10.60 -6.52 -5.15
CA PHE A 25 -10.45 -7.16 -6.45
C PHE A 25 -8.99 -7.58 -6.74
N HIS A 26 -8.82 -8.64 -7.52
CA HIS A 26 -7.53 -9.16 -7.96
C HIS A 26 -7.29 -8.83 -9.43
N ALA A 27 -6.16 -8.20 -9.73
CA ALA A 27 -5.71 -7.93 -11.09
C ALA A 27 -4.46 -8.76 -11.43
N PRO A 28 -4.19 -9.01 -12.72
CA PRO A 28 -3.00 -9.74 -13.17
C PRO A 28 -1.68 -8.99 -12.91
N PHE A 29 -1.74 -7.71 -12.52
CA PHE A 29 -0.58 -6.88 -12.18
C PHE A 29 -0.52 -6.49 -10.69
N GLY A 30 -1.56 -6.81 -9.90
CA GLY A 30 -1.63 -6.40 -8.50
C GLY A 30 -2.97 -6.70 -7.85
N ILE A 31 -3.11 -6.34 -6.58
CA ILE A 31 -4.33 -6.51 -5.80
C ILE A 31 -4.82 -5.12 -5.40
N PHE A 32 -6.12 -4.90 -5.62
CA PHE A 32 -6.81 -3.70 -5.20
C PHE A 32 -7.45 -3.91 -3.84
N ILE A 33 -7.08 -3.06 -2.90
CA ILE A 33 -7.66 -3.03 -1.57
C ILE A 33 -8.33 -1.69 -1.30
N LYS A 34 -9.40 -1.74 -0.54
CA LYS A 34 -10.12 -0.57 -0.06
C LYS A 34 -9.57 -0.18 1.31
N ILE A 35 -9.06 1.05 1.41
CA ILE A 35 -8.48 1.60 2.64
C ILE A 35 -9.51 2.57 3.24
N ASP A 36 -10.24 2.12 4.27
CA ASP A 36 -11.12 2.95 5.11
C ASP A 36 -12.17 3.79 4.34
N GLU A 37 -12.76 4.83 4.98
CA GLU A 37 -13.81 5.69 4.42
C GLU A 37 -13.35 6.61 3.25
N SER A 38 -12.14 6.42 2.74
CA SER A 38 -11.64 7.23 1.64
C SER A 38 -12.15 6.71 0.29
N LEU A 39 -12.45 7.65 -0.62
CA LEU A 39 -12.81 7.37 -2.01
C LEU A 39 -11.63 6.87 -2.87
N VAL A 40 -10.50 6.51 -2.25
CA VAL A 40 -9.26 6.08 -2.92
C VAL A 40 -9.06 4.59 -2.79
N LYS A 41 -8.46 4.00 -3.82
CA LYS A 41 -8.12 2.58 -3.85
C LYS A 41 -6.65 2.39 -3.57
N GLY A 42 -6.33 1.45 -2.71
CA GLY A 42 -4.97 0.98 -2.50
C GLY A 42 -4.60 -0.05 -3.57
N LEU A 43 -3.53 0.20 -4.30
CA LEU A 43 -2.97 -0.75 -5.26
C LEU A 43 -1.68 -1.33 -4.70
N ILE A 44 -1.66 -2.64 -4.50
CA ILE A 44 -0.43 -3.38 -4.16
C ILE A 44 -0.01 -4.19 -5.37
N LYS A 45 1.21 -4.02 -5.85
CA LYS A 45 1.72 -4.84 -6.96
C LYS A 45 2.07 -6.24 -6.46
N ILE A 46 1.95 -7.24 -7.32
CA ILE A 46 2.35 -8.63 -7.04
C ILE A 46 3.75 -8.73 -6.42
N PRO A 47 4.82 -8.13 -6.98
CA PRO A 47 6.16 -8.17 -6.38
C PRO A 47 6.28 -7.38 -5.06
N ASP A 48 5.24 -6.66 -4.66
CA ASP A 48 5.20 -5.86 -3.44
C ASP A 48 4.54 -6.59 -2.27
N PHE A 49 4.18 -7.87 -2.44
CA PHE A 49 3.69 -8.75 -1.38
C PHE A 49 4.79 -9.58 -0.70
N LEU A 50 5.84 -9.93 -1.43
CA LEU A 50 6.93 -10.78 -0.95
C LEU A 50 8.28 -10.09 -1.18
N ASP A 51 9.23 -10.31 -0.27
CA ASP A 51 10.60 -9.79 -0.42
C ASP A 51 11.37 -10.55 -1.51
N GLU A 52 11.21 -11.88 -1.54
CA GLU A 52 11.77 -12.76 -2.56
C GLU A 52 10.72 -13.82 -2.97
N GLY A 53 10.65 -14.10 -4.27
CA GLY A 53 9.70 -15.07 -4.86
C GLY A 53 8.61 -14.43 -5.72
N VAL A 54 7.80 -15.29 -6.36
CA VAL A 54 6.66 -14.89 -7.19
C VAL A 54 5.39 -15.41 -6.51
N ILE A 55 4.47 -14.50 -6.20
CA ILE A 55 3.14 -14.85 -5.73
C ILE A 55 2.27 -15.16 -6.95
N SER A 56 1.83 -16.42 -7.05
CA SER A 56 0.84 -16.86 -8.04
C SER A 56 -0.56 -16.40 -7.64
N THR A 57 -1.46 -16.27 -8.61
CA THR A 57 -2.89 -15.91 -8.39
C THR A 57 -3.60 -16.81 -7.38
N GLU A 58 -3.10 -18.04 -7.22
CA GLU A 58 -3.61 -19.07 -6.30
C GLU A 58 -3.24 -18.81 -4.83
N MET A 59 -2.14 -18.07 -4.58
CA MET A 59 -1.71 -17.65 -3.24
C MET A 59 -2.25 -16.27 -2.86
N TYR A 60 -3.12 -15.68 -3.69
CA TYR A 60 -3.67 -14.36 -3.37
C TYR A 60 -4.57 -14.44 -2.13
N PRO A 61 -4.54 -13.40 -1.27
CA PRO A 61 -5.46 -13.31 -0.15
C PRO A 61 -6.90 -13.35 -0.65
N GLU A 62 -7.81 -13.96 0.11
CA GLU A 62 -9.21 -14.05 -0.28
C GLU A 62 -9.85 -12.65 -0.38
N ILE A 63 -10.72 -12.46 -1.36
CA ILE A 63 -11.48 -11.22 -1.50
C ILE A 63 -12.29 -10.99 -0.22
N GLY A 64 -12.11 -9.83 0.39
CA GLY A 64 -12.69 -9.48 1.67
C GLY A 64 -11.77 -9.68 2.88
N SER A 65 -10.58 -10.26 2.69
CA SER A 65 -9.55 -10.31 3.74
C SER A 65 -9.01 -8.91 4.05
N ILE A 66 -8.70 -8.68 5.33
CA ILE A 66 -7.99 -7.47 5.75
C ILE A 66 -6.50 -7.74 5.60
N ILE A 67 -5.80 -6.91 4.82
CA ILE A 67 -4.34 -6.96 4.69
C ILE A 67 -3.72 -5.63 5.12
N GLY A 68 -2.57 -5.74 5.76
CA GLY A 68 -1.76 -4.58 6.14
C GLY A 68 -0.76 -4.25 5.05
N ALA A 69 -0.63 -2.96 4.75
CA ALA A 69 0.36 -2.47 3.79
C ALA A 69 0.89 -1.10 4.23
N VAL A 70 1.97 -0.67 3.60
CA VAL A 70 2.61 0.62 3.87
C VAL A 70 2.44 1.52 2.66
N VAL A 71 2.10 2.77 2.90
CA VAL A 71 1.95 3.78 1.85
C VAL A 71 3.33 4.12 1.30
N VAL A 72 3.57 3.80 0.03
CA VAL A 72 4.86 4.07 -0.63
C VAL A 72 4.77 5.18 -1.68
N GLY A 73 3.56 5.55 -2.09
CA GLY A 73 3.35 6.59 -3.08
C GLY A 73 1.88 6.83 -3.37
N TYR A 74 1.62 7.79 -4.25
CA TYR A 74 0.28 8.14 -4.69
C TYR A 74 0.29 8.34 -6.20
N ASN A 75 -0.82 8.02 -6.87
CA ASN A 75 -0.96 8.34 -8.29
C ASN A 75 -1.46 9.78 -8.45
N GLU A 76 -0.55 10.70 -8.75
CA GLU A 76 -0.87 12.13 -8.90
C GLU A 76 -1.61 12.46 -10.20
N ILE A 77 -1.71 11.50 -11.14
CA ILE A 77 -2.43 11.68 -12.41
C ILE A 77 -3.93 11.56 -12.20
N ASN A 78 -4.37 10.56 -11.43
CA ASN A 78 -5.79 10.28 -11.20
C ASN A 78 -6.28 10.68 -9.80
N CYS A 79 -5.38 11.01 -8.86
CA CYS A 79 -5.70 11.39 -7.48
C CYS A 79 -6.69 10.43 -6.78
N GLN A 80 -6.72 9.16 -7.21
CA GLN A 80 -7.70 8.16 -6.79
C GLN A 80 -7.04 6.85 -6.36
N GLU A 81 -5.73 6.72 -6.56
CA GLU A 81 -4.98 5.48 -6.30
C GLU A 81 -3.79 5.77 -5.41
N ILE A 82 -3.62 4.95 -4.38
CA ILE A 82 -2.48 4.98 -3.46
C ILE A 82 -1.65 3.73 -3.72
N TYR A 83 -0.36 3.89 -3.94
CA TYR A 83 0.56 2.77 -4.05
C TYR A 83 0.93 2.27 -2.66
N LEU A 84 0.69 0.99 -2.45
CA LEU A 84 0.87 0.31 -1.19
C LEU A 84 1.86 -0.84 -1.34
N ASN A 85 2.63 -1.08 -0.28
CA ASN A 85 3.61 -2.15 -0.20
C ASN A 85 3.30 -3.06 0.99
N ALA A 86 3.06 -4.34 0.72
CA ALA A 86 2.72 -5.34 1.73
C ALA A 86 3.93 -6.24 2.09
N LYS A 87 5.16 -5.86 1.72
CA LYS A 87 6.33 -6.69 1.99
C LYS A 87 6.57 -6.83 3.49
N PRO A 88 6.86 -8.05 3.98
CA PRO A 88 7.13 -8.27 5.39
C PRO A 88 8.34 -7.44 5.88
N SER A 89 9.38 -7.22 5.06
CA SER A 89 10.50 -6.36 5.45
C SER A 89 10.11 -4.89 5.58
N ILE A 90 9.21 -4.39 4.73
CA ILE A 90 8.72 -3.01 4.81
C ILE A 90 7.79 -2.84 6.00
N LEU A 91 6.89 -3.80 6.21
CA LEU A 91 6.03 -3.86 7.39
C LEU A 91 6.84 -3.90 8.68
N HIS A 92 7.88 -4.73 8.74
CA HIS A 92 8.78 -4.79 9.89
C HIS A 92 9.51 -3.46 10.12
N LYS A 93 9.99 -2.80 9.06
CA LYS A 93 10.62 -1.46 9.17
C LYS A 93 9.65 -0.36 9.58
N ALA A 94 8.38 -0.46 9.19
CA ALA A 94 7.35 0.49 9.60
C ALA A 94 6.92 0.27 11.05
N LEU A 95 6.80 -0.99 11.49
CA LEU A 95 6.43 -1.36 12.86
C LEU A 95 7.57 -1.18 13.86
N VAL A 96 8.81 -1.40 13.42
CA VAL A 96 10.02 -1.18 14.23
C VAL A 96 10.74 0.02 13.64
N PRO A 97 10.59 1.24 14.20
CA PRO A 97 11.33 2.42 13.76
C PRO A 97 12.82 2.28 14.13
N LEU A 98 13.53 1.43 13.38
CA LEU A 98 14.97 1.33 13.45
C LEU A 98 15.53 2.58 12.78
N LYS A 99 16.33 3.35 13.53
CA LYS A 99 17.22 4.35 12.92
C LYS A 99 18.24 3.60 12.07
N LEU A 100 17.93 3.38 10.79
CA LEU A 100 18.95 2.99 9.83
C LEU A 100 19.95 4.14 9.75
N PRO A 101 21.26 3.89 9.92
CA PRO A 101 22.25 4.92 9.63
C PRO A 101 22.08 5.27 8.15
N THR A 102 21.62 6.49 7.87
CA THR A 102 21.68 7.06 6.54
C THR A 102 23.14 7.02 6.12
N LEU A 103 23.48 6.12 5.19
CA LEU A 103 24.75 6.19 4.46
C LEU A 103 24.70 7.51 3.69
N ALA A 104 25.21 8.56 4.33
CA ALA A 104 25.63 9.78 3.66
C ALA A 104 26.79 9.37 2.75
N THR A 105 26.49 9.15 1.48
CA THR A 105 27.51 8.99 0.45
C THR A 105 28.16 10.36 0.26
N SER A 106 29.43 10.46 0.68
CA SER A 106 30.35 11.57 0.39
C SER A 106 30.53 11.81 -1.11
#